data_AF-A0A504YRQ4-F1
#
_entry.id   AF-A0A504YRQ4-F1
#
_cell.length_a   1.000
_cell.length_b   1.000
_cell.length_c   1.000
_cell.angle_alpha   90.00
_cell.angle_beta   90.00
_cell.angle_gamma   90.00
#
_symmetry.space_group_name_H-M   'P 1'
#
loop_
_entity.id
_entity.type
_entity.pdbx_description
1 polymer ?
#
loop_
_entity_poly.entity_id
_entity_poly.type
_entity_poly.pdbx_seq_one_letter_code
_entity_poly.pdbx_strand_id
1 'polypeptide(L)'
;MNRVTLPSISSFPAHLQSFPHKALLHSSPVSPDFDTRSPINAAPQLKQFTLTDTSVEEDVLTQLVELQTPDGSWILDEKLAKCLDCSLKQMKDELPESWLSDRNIPVTEEVWATILVLAYFDLEMGHRSDEWDLLANKSRDWLQEQALQAYPEMEDVEKCCLDLLDEAITFLASNQSQNKGSEEEDSMPEVDVTGDLGEKVQHSDEDDDERVEEELVKV
;
A
#
# COMPACT_ATOMS: atom_id res chain seq x y z
N MET A 1 -13.72 15.23 37.83
CA MET A 1 -12.26 15.30 37.60
C MET A 1 -11.71 13.90 37.81
N ASN A 2 -11.49 13.16 36.72
CA ASN A 2 -11.07 11.76 36.80
C ASN A 2 -9.78 11.64 35.98
N ARG A 3 -8.62 11.54 36.64
CA ARG A 3 -7.35 11.23 35.96
C ARG A 3 -7.19 9.72 35.91
N VAL A 4 -7.06 9.17 34.70
CA VAL A 4 -6.55 7.81 34.50
C VAL A 4 -5.02 7.91 34.47
N THR A 5 -4.34 7.05 35.21
CA THR A 5 -2.87 7.01 35.29
C THR A 5 -2.37 5.80 34.51
N LEU A 6 -1.52 6.02 33.51
CA LEU A 6 -0.88 4.94 32.75
C LEU A 6 0.31 4.35 33.55
N PRO A 7 0.59 3.04 33.42
CA PRO A 7 1.72 2.40 34.08
C PRO A 7 3.05 2.78 33.41
N SER A 8 4.10 2.97 34.21
CA SER A 8 5.47 3.15 33.71
C SER A 8 6.05 1.79 33.33
N ILE A 9 6.44 1.62 32.06
CA ILE A 9 7.22 0.48 31.58
C ILE A 9 8.69 0.85 31.68
N SER A 10 9.48 0.02 32.37
CA SER A 10 10.90 0.30 32.65
C SER A 10 11.82 -0.75 32.04
N SER A 11 13.02 -0.29 31.62
CA SER A 11 14.24 -1.09 31.47
C SER A 11 14.22 -2.24 30.45
N PHE A 12 14.57 -1.93 29.19
CA PHE A 12 15.27 -2.90 28.33
C PHE A 12 16.78 -2.90 28.64
N PRO A 13 17.43 -4.08 28.75
CA PRO A 13 18.85 -4.17 29.07
C PRO A 13 19.73 -3.99 27.82
N ALA A 14 20.70 -3.08 27.89
CA ALA A 14 21.83 -3.08 26.96
C ALA A 14 22.76 -4.29 27.21
N HIS A 15 23.67 -4.55 26.25
CA HIS A 15 24.85 -5.45 26.30
C HIS A 15 24.71 -6.89 25.73
N LEU A 16 25.00 -7.02 24.44
CA LEU A 16 25.83 -8.10 23.85
C LEU A 16 26.85 -7.43 22.90
N GLN A 17 28.06 -7.13 23.37
CA GLN A 17 29.24 -8.01 23.39
C GLN A 17 29.89 -8.26 22.02
N SER A 18 30.85 -7.37 21.74
CA SER A 18 32.02 -7.51 20.84
C SER A 18 32.47 -8.94 20.54
N PHE A 19 32.69 -9.23 19.24
CA PHE A 19 33.33 -10.45 18.77
C PHE A 19 34.87 -10.34 18.79
N PRO A 20 35.61 -11.22 19.48
CA PRO A 20 37.08 -11.24 19.43
C PRO A 20 37.59 -11.90 18.14
N HIS A 21 38.63 -11.31 17.55
CA HIS A 21 39.24 -11.78 16.30
C HIS A 21 40.31 -12.87 16.53
N LYS A 22 40.60 -13.63 15.46
CA LYS A 22 41.48 -14.82 15.39
C LYS A 22 42.79 -14.79 16.18
N ALA A 23 43.19 -15.95 16.73
CA ALA A 23 44.49 -16.57 16.47
C ALA A 23 44.51 -18.08 16.84
N LEU A 24 45.07 -18.94 15.97
CA LEU A 24 45.38 -20.34 16.26
C LEU A 24 46.83 -20.62 15.85
N LEU A 25 47.71 -20.96 16.81
CA LEU A 25 49.10 -21.34 16.55
C LEU A 25 49.63 -22.30 17.63
N HIS A 26 49.64 -23.61 17.36
CA HIS A 26 50.81 -24.48 17.63
C HIS A 26 50.66 -25.90 17.04
N SER A 27 51.82 -26.47 16.70
CA SER A 27 52.09 -27.91 16.45
C SER A 27 51.60 -28.84 17.58
N SER A 28 51.59 -30.18 17.46
CA SER A 28 52.29 -31.10 16.53
C SER A 28 51.49 -32.43 16.34
N PRO A 29 51.94 -33.41 15.52
CA PRO A 29 51.09 -34.51 15.06
C PRO A 29 51.18 -35.81 15.89
N VAL A 30 50.21 -36.70 15.67
CA VAL A 30 50.44 -38.16 15.69
C VAL A 30 49.57 -38.84 14.63
N SER A 31 50.17 -39.75 13.84
CA SER A 31 49.44 -40.67 12.99
C SER A 31 49.30 -42.03 13.69
N PRO A 32 48.24 -42.77 13.37
CA PRO A 32 48.41 -44.20 13.14
C PRO A 32 47.85 -44.61 11.77
N ASP A 33 48.59 -45.41 11.03
CA ASP A 33 48.10 -46.04 9.80
C ASP A 33 46.95 -47.02 10.11
N PHE A 34 45.91 -46.97 9.29
CA PHE A 34 45.00 -48.09 9.09
C PHE A 34 44.64 -48.23 7.62
N ASP A 35 44.50 -49.47 7.16
CA ASP A 35 44.65 -49.83 5.75
C ASP A 35 43.33 -49.81 4.95
N THR A 36 43.47 -49.57 3.63
CA THR A 36 42.58 -49.86 2.50
C THR A 36 41.04 -49.87 2.69
N ARG A 37 40.35 -48.84 2.14
CA ARG A 37 39.36 -48.93 1.02
C ARG A 37 38.35 -47.76 0.96
N SER A 38 37.91 -47.49 -0.28
CA SER A 38 36.68 -46.79 -0.70
C SER A 38 36.67 -45.24 -0.66
N PRO A 39 36.40 -44.56 -1.79
CA PRO A 39 36.17 -43.12 -1.82
C PRO A 39 34.72 -42.79 -1.47
N ILE A 40 34.50 -41.83 -0.55
CA ILE A 40 33.18 -41.31 -0.22
C ILE A 40 33.10 -39.86 -0.70
N ASN A 41 32.42 -39.64 -1.83
CA ASN A 41 32.05 -38.29 -2.26
C ASN A 41 31.00 -37.73 -1.28
N ALA A 42 31.39 -36.73 -0.49
CA ALA A 42 30.53 -36.09 0.51
C ALA A 42 30.80 -34.58 0.62
N ALA A 43 30.79 -33.88 -0.52
CA ALA A 43 30.55 -32.44 -0.50
C ALA A 43 29.12 -32.20 0.03
N PRO A 44 28.90 -31.32 1.03
CA PRO A 44 27.56 -30.93 1.44
C PRO A 44 26.89 -30.23 0.27
N GLN A 45 25.88 -30.86 -0.31
CA GLN A 45 25.10 -30.23 -1.39
C GLN A 45 24.41 -29.00 -0.81
N LEU A 46 24.77 -27.81 -1.31
CA LEU A 46 24.00 -26.61 -1.06
C LEU A 46 22.56 -26.89 -1.52
N LYS A 47 21.58 -26.64 -0.63
CA LYS A 47 20.17 -26.78 -0.99
C LYS A 47 19.85 -25.68 -1.99
N GLN A 48 19.85 -26.05 -3.27
CA GLN A 48 19.42 -25.18 -4.36
C GLN A 48 18.01 -24.68 -4.02
N PHE A 49 17.87 -23.36 -3.84
CA PHE A 49 16.56 -22.74 -3.72
C PHE A 49 15.92 -22.84 -5.12
N THR A 50 15.03 -23.81 -5.29
CA THR A 50 14.28 -23.99 -6.53
C THR A 50 13.19 -22.94 -6.58
N LEU A 51 13.51 -21.79 -7.18
CA LEU A 51 12.51 -20.83 -7.64
C LEU A 51 11.52 -21.59 -8.53
N THR A 52 10.25 -21.60 -8.14
CA THR A 52 9.18 -22.28 -8.88
C THR A 52 8.76 -21.41 -10.04
N ASP A 53 9.20 -21.79 -11.24
CA ASP A 53 8.74 -21.20 -12.51
C ASP A 53 7.26 -21.57 -12.74
N THR A 54 6.36 -20.73 -12.23
CA THR A 54 4.91 -20.96 -12.22
C THR A 54 4.13 -19.78 -12.75
N SER A 55 4.45 -19.34 -13.99
CA SER A 55 3.62 -18.43 -14.81
C SER A 55 3.05 -17.25 -14.01
N VAL A 56 3.95 -16.51 -13.36
CA VAL A 56 3.65 -15.80 -12.12
C VAL A 56 2.93 -14.47 -12.37
N GLU A 57 1.71 -14.33 -11.86
CA GLU A 57 1.26 -13.03 -11.35
C GLU A 57 1.93 -12.87 -9.98
N GLU A 58 2.96 -12.01 -9.93
CA GLU A 58 3.79 -11.82 -8.74
C GLU A 58 2.94 -11.19 -7.62
N ASP A 59 2.92 -11.82 -6.45
CA ASP A 59 2.22 -11.32 -5.26
C ASP A 59 2.57 -9.84 -5.01
N VAL A 60 1.57 -8.99 -4.81
CA VAL A 60 1.79 -7.53 -4.75
C VAL A 60 2.71 -7.15 -3.59
N LEU A 61 2.65 -7.88 -2.47
CA LEU A 61 3.62 -7.71 -1.39
C LEU A 61 5.06 -8.03 -1.84
N THR A 62 5.26 -9.07 -2.65
CA THR A 62 6.58 -9.40 -3.21
C THR A 62 7.09 -8.29 -4.14
N GLN A 63 6.24 -7.76 -5.03
CA GLN A 63 6.58 -6.61 -5.87
C GLN A 63 6.93 -5.37 -5.02
N LEU A 64 6.16 -5.06 -3.98
CA LEU A 64 6.43 -3.92 -3.09
C LEU A 64 7.70 -4.11 -2.25
N VAL A 65 8.05 -5.35 -1.86
CA VAL A 65 9.35 -5.67 -1.22
C VAL A 65 10.51 -5.41 -2.20
N GLU A 66 10.40 -5.82 -3.47
CA GLU A 66 11.45 -5.58 -4.47
C GLU A 66 11.61 -4.09 -4.86
N LEU A 67 10.54 -3.30 -4.73
CA LEU A 67 10.56 -1.87 -4.98
C LEU A 67 11.06 -1.03 -3.78
N GLN A 68 11.20 -1.61 -2.58
CA GLN A 68 11.67 -0.83 -1.41
C GLN A 68 13.18 -0.55 -1.52
N THR A 69 13.55 0.70 -1.23
CA THR A 69 14.95 1.14 -1.17
C THR A 69 15.70 0.56 0.03
N PRO A 70 17.05 0.54 0.02
CA PRO A 70 17.86 0.10 1.16
C PRO A 70 17.57 0.86 2.47
N ASP A 71 17.19 2.13 2.38
CA ASP A 71 16.85 3.01 3.50
C ASP A 71 15.40 2.86 4.01
N GLY A 72 14.45 2.42 3.18
CA GLY A 72 13.08 2.07 3.63
C GLY A 72 11.94 2.78 2.92
N SER A 73 12.26 3.59 1.93
CA SER A 73 11.34 4.37 1.10
C SER A 73 10.95 3.65 -0.19
N TRP A 74 10.05 4.27 -0.94
CA TRP A 74 9.73 3.92 -2.33
C TRP A 74 9.86 5.14 -3.25
N ILE A 75 10.12 4.88 -4.53
CA ILE A 75 10.21 5.91 -5.57
C ILE A 75 8.85 6.07 -6.26
N LEU A 76 8.42 7.31 -6.48
CA LEU A 76 7.16 7.62 -7.16
C LEU A 76 7.26 7.39 -8.69
N ASP A 77 7.14 6.12 -9.12
CA ASP A 77 7.22 5.70 -10.52
C ASP A 77 6.01 4.85 -10.99
N GLU A 78 6.00 4.52 -12.29
CA GLU A 78 4.91 3.75 -12.93
C GLU A 78 4.80 2.31 -12.41
N LYS A 79 5.87 1.74 -11.81
CA LYS A 79 5.81 0.40 -11.21
C LYS A 79 5.08 0.45 -9.89
N LEU A 80 5.42 1.43 -9.05
CA LEU A 80 4.72 1.67 -7.79
C LEU A 80 3.24 1.96 -8.05
N ALA A 81 2.95 2.85 -9.01
CA ALA A 81 1.59 3.19 -9.41
C ALA A 81 0.77 1.95 -9.80
N LYS A 82 1.35 1.06 -10.63
CA LYS A 82 0.76 -0.23 -11.00
C LYS A 82 0.52 -1.16 -9.79
N CYS A 83 1.42 -1.20 -8.81
CA CYS A 83 1.24 -2.02 -7.60
C CYS A 83 0.07 -1.55 -6.72
N LEU A 84 -0.27 -0.26 -6.78
CA LEU A 84 -1.31 0.39 -5.97
C LEU A 84 -2.63 0.64 -6.74
N ASP A 85 -2.80 0.05 -7.92
CA ASP A 85 -3.93 0.25 -8.86
C ASP A 85 -4.28 1.74 -9.10
N CYS A 86 -3.25 2.58 -9.19
CA CYS A 86 -3.37 4.02 -9.40
C CYS A 86 -2.61 4.46 -10.66
N SER A 87 -2.98 5.60 -11.26
CA SER A 87 -2.10 6.23 -12.26
C SER A 87 -1.04 7.10 -11.57
N LEU A 88 0.18 7.11 -12.09
CA LEU A 88 1.26 7.97 -11.61
C LEU A 88 0.89 9.46 -11.64
N LYS A 89 -0.03 9.86 -12.54
CA LYS A 89 -0.58 11.21 -12.59
C LYS A 89 -1.44 11.52 -11.37
N GLN A 90 -2.41 10.68 -11.00
CA GLN A 90 -3.23 10.89 -9.80
C GLN A 90 -2.37 11.01 -8.54
N MET A 91 -1.36 10.14 -8.40
CA MET A 91 -0.45 10.16 -7.25
C MET A 91 0.40 11.45 -7.19
N LYS A 92 0.71 12.08 -8.33
CA LYS A 92 1.45 13.35 -8.38
C LYS A 92 0.56 14.59 -8.26
N ASP A 93 -0.67 14.52 -8.76
CA ASP A 93 -1.66 15.62 -8.64
C ASP A 93 -2.16 15.79 -7.19
N GLU A 94 -2.30 14.70 -6.45
CA GLU A 94 -2.79 14.67 -5.05
C GLU A 94 -1.64 14.59 -4.03
N LEU A 95 -0.42 15.01 -4.39
CA LEU A 95 0.71 15.11 -3.45
C LEU A 95 0.50 16.30 -2.49
N PRO A 96 0.47 16.10 -1.16
CA PRO A 96 0.23 17.18 -0.21
C PRO A 96 1.32 18.26 -0.22
N GLU A 97 0.96 19.55 -0.24
CA GLU A 97 1.93 20.65 -0.35
C GLU A 97 2.93 20.69 0.83
N SER A 98 2.53 20.26 2.03
CA SER A 98 3.36 20.38 3.24
C SER A 98 2.96 19.42 4.36
N TRP A 99 3.95 18.95 5.14
CA TRP A 99 3.76 18.18 6.38
C TRP A 99 2.96 18.94 7.45
N LEU A 100 3.07 20.27 7.46
CA LEU A 100 2.43 21.17 8.42
C LEU A 100 2.04 22.48 7.72
N SER A 101 0.74 22.68 7.51
CA SER A 101 0.20 23.78 6.70
C SER A 101 0.44 25.17 7.30
N ASP A 102 0.67 25.29 8.61
CA ASP A 102 1.04 26.56 9.25
C ASP A 102 2.52 26.93 9.06
N ARG A 103 3.37 25.93 8.80
CA ARG A 103 4.82 26.08 8.63
C ARG A 103 5.30 26.05 7.18
N ASN A 104 4.51 25.48 6.27
CA ASN A 104 4.88 25.27 4.86
C ASN A 104 6.21 24.49 4.72
N ILE A 105 6.30 23.35 5.42
CA ILE A 105 7.43 22.40 5.34
C ILE A 105 7.07 21.37 4.26
N PRO A 106 7.74 21.36 3.09
CA PRO A 106 7.27 20.59 1.93
C PRO A 106 7.39 19.07 2.11
N VAL A 107 6.43 18.33 1.57
CA VAL A 107 6.50 16.88 1.37
C VAL A 107 7.28 16.58 0.08
N THR A 108 8.02 15.48 0.04
CA THR A 108 8.72 15.02 -1.18
C THR A 108 7.97 13.87 -1.86
N GLU A 109 8.22 13.65 -3.15
CA GLU A 109 7.64 12.51 -3.88
C GLU A 109 7.98 11.15 -3.24
N GLU A 110 9.16 11.02 -2.64
CA GLU A 110 9.62 9.81 -1.94
C GLU A 110 8.88 9.60 -0.61
N VAL A 111 8.62 10.68 0.14
CA VAL A 111 7.79 10.63 1.36
C VAL A 111 6.36 10.22 1.00
N TRP A 112 5.78 10.84 -0.03
CA TRP A 112 4.42 10.54 -0.47
C TRP A 112 4.28 9.11 -1.00
N ALA A 113 5.20 8.65 -1.85
CA ALA A 113 5.28 7.26 -2.30
C ALA A 113 5.36 6.26 -1.13
N THR A 114 6.16 6.59 -0.10
CA THR A 114 6.34 5.72 1.08
C THR A 114 5.09 5.67 1.95
N ILE A 115 4.44 6.81 2.17
CA ILE A 115 3.15 6.93 2.85
C ILE A 115 2.05 6.15 2.11
N LEU A 116 1.99 6.24 0.78
CA LEU A 116 0.99 5.51 -0.03
C LEU A 116 1.12 3.98 0.08
N VAL A 117 2.34 3.44 0.21
CA VAL A 117 2.54 2.00 0.44
C VAL A 117 2.06 1.58 1.83
N LEU A 118 2.30 2.39 2.86
CA LEU A 118 1.78 2.13 4.21
C LEU A 118 0.24 2.17 4.24
N ALA A 119 -0.37 3.15 3.57
CA ALA A 119 -1.82 3.25 3.44
C ALA A 119 -2.43 2.03 2.72
N TYR A 120 -1.75 1.51 1.69
CA TYR A 120 -2.15 0.28 1.00
C TYR A 120 -2.02 -0.97 1.87
N PHE A 121 -0.98 -1.07 2.71
CA PHE A 121 -0.84 -2.17 3.67
C PHE A 121 -1.97 -2.20 4.68
N ASP A 122 -2.34 -1.04 5.24
CA ASP A 122 -3.41 -0.92 6.24
C ASP A 122 -4.82 -1.13 5.62
N LEU A 123 -5.02 -0.78 4.33
CA LEU A 123 -6.27 -1.00 3.59
C LEU A 123 -6.45 -2.45 3.08
N GLU A 124 -5.54 -2.93 2.22
CA GLU A 124 -5.74 -4.20 1.49
C GLU A 124 -5.09 -5.40 2.20
N MET A 125 -3.94 -5.19 2.86
CA MET A 125 -3.10 -6.28 3.33
C MET A 125 -3.10 -6.47 4.86
N GLY A 126 -3.99 -5.80 5.60
CA GLY A 126 -4.16 -5.99 7.06
C GLY A 126 -4.42 -7.45 7.50
N HIS A 127 -4.87 -8.31 6.58
CA HIS A 127 -5.03 -9.75 6.80
C HIS A 127 -3.71 -10.56 6.76
N ARG A 128 -2.59 -9.93 6.36
CA ARG A 128 -1.22 -10.47 6.26
C ARG A 128 -0.21 -9.59 7.02
N SER A 129 -0.64 -8.89 8.08
CA SER A 129 0.19 -7.97 8.88
C SER A 129 1.58 -8.51 9.20
N ASP A 130 1.64 -9.77 9.63
CA ASP A 130 2.85 -10.45 10.10
C ASP A 130 3.91 -10.64 8.97
N GLU A 131 3.51 -10.53 7.70
CA GLU A 131 4.43 -10.62 6.55
C GLU A 131 5.06 -9.26 6.19
N TRP A 132 4.38 -8.15 6.46
CA TRP A 132 4.83 -6.80 6.07
C TRP A 132 5.19 -5.87 7.23
N ASP A 133 4.89 -6.21 8.48
CA ASP A 133 5.17 -5.35 9.65
C ASP A 133 6.65 -4.90 9.73
N LEU A 134 7.60 -5.80 9.49
CA LEU A 134 9.04 -5.45 9.48
C LEU A 134 9.40 -4.46 8.34
N LEU A 135 8.74 -4.60 7.18
CA LEU A 135 8.92 -3.73 6.02
C LEU A 135 8.37 -2.34 6.31
N ALA A 136 7.16 -2.28 6.89
CA ALA A 136 6.46 -1.05 7.26
C ALA A 136 7.14 -0.31 8.42
N ASN A 137 7.64 -1.01 9.44
CA ASN A 137 8.29 -0.38 10.59
C ASN A 137 9.60 0.32 10.19
N LYS A 138 10.40 -0.29 9.30
CA LYS A 138 11.56 0.37 8.68
C LYS A 138 11.15 1.66 7.92
N SER A 139 10.03 1.63 7.21
CA SER A 139 9.49 2.80 6.51
C SER A 139 8.95 3.89 7.45
N ARG A 140 8.34 3.49 8.57
CA ARG A 140 7.88 4.40 9.63
C ARG A 140 9.07 5.10 10.31
N ASP A 141 10.13 4.36 10.63
CA ASP A 141 11.39 4.93 11.14
C ASP A 141 11.97 5.95 10.14
N TRP A 142 12.07 5.58 8.85
CA TRP A 142 12.55 6.46 7.79
C TRP A 142 11.70 7.72 7.60
N LEU A 143 10.38 7.62 7.69
CA LEU A 143 9.47 8.77 7.61
C LEU A 143 9.66 9.76 8.77
N GLN A 144 9.87 9.26 9.99
CA GLN A 144 10.20 10.10 11.14
C GLN A 144 11.56 10.79 10.96
N GLU A 145 12.55 10.10 10.37
CA GLU A 145 13.82 10.74 9.98
C GLU A 145 13.60 11.84 8.92
N GLN A 146 12.82 11.61 7.86
CA GLN A 146 12.57 12.64 6.84
C GLN A 146 11.84 13.87 7.40
N ALA A 147 10.84 13.66 8.26
CA ALA A 147 10.12 14.73 8.94
C ALA A 147 11.06 15.60 9.79
N LEU A 148 12.00 14.98 10.52
CA LEU A 148 13.03 15.68 11.30
C LEU A 148 14.15 16.31 10.44
N GLN A 149 14.48 15.77 9.27
CA GLN A 149 15.38 16.45 8.33
C GLN A 149 14.71 17.70 7.71
N ALA A 150 13.40 17.62 7.43
CA ALA A 150 12.63 18.73 6.88
C ALA A 150 12.39 19.85 7.92
N TYR A 151 12.16 19.50 9.19
CA TYR A 151 12.10 20.45 10.31
C TYR A 151 12.60 19.84 11.63
N PRO A 152 13.85 20.12 12.05
CA PRO A 152 14.45 19.55 13.27
C PRO A 152 13.80 19.98 14.60
N GLU A 153 12.86 20.92 14.58
CA GLU A 153 12.07 21.35 15.75
C GLU A 153 10.61 20.85 15.67
N MET A 154 10.32 19.85 14.82
CA MET A 154 8.96 19.30 14.71
C MET A 154 8.52 18.66 16.03
N GLU A 155 7.49 19.23 16.64
CA GLU A 155 6.76 18.63 17.76
C GLU A 155 5.82 17.53 17.22
N ASP A 156 5.59 16.47 18.01
CA ASP A 156 4.70 15.35 17.68
C ASP A 156 4.92 14.70 16.29
N VAL A 157 6.19 14.46 15.90
CA VAL A 157 6.59 13.86 14.60
C VAL A 157 5.79 12.61 14.23
N GLU A 158 5.59 11.68 15.18
CA GLU A 158 4.77 10.47 14.99
C GLU A 158 3.35 10.81 14.53
N LYS A 159 2.74 11.86 15.11
CA LYS A 159 1.43 12.35 14.70
C LYS A 159 1.48 12.99 13.32
N CYS A 160 2.52 13.76 12.98
CA CYS A 160 2.66 14.33 11.63
C CYS A 160 2.76 13.23 10.54
N CYS A 161 3.41 12.10 10.85
CA CYS A 161 3.40 10.93 9.97
C CYS A 161 2.02 10.23 9.90
N LEU A 162 1.25 10.21 10.99
CA LEU A 162 -0.09 9.62 11.03
C LEU A 162 -1.16 10.50 10.35
N ASP A 163 -1.13 11.82 10.55
CA ASP A 163 -2.03 12.76 9.87
C ASP A 163 -1.86 12.65 8.33
N LEU A 164 -0.60 12.55 7.86
CA LEU A 164 -0.26 12.35 6.45
C LEU A 164 -0.64 10.93 5.92
N LEU A 165 -0.69 9.93 6.80
CA LEU A 165 -1.15 8.58 6.47
C LEU A 165 -2.68 8.53 6.30
N ASP A 166 -3.44 9.24 7.15
CA ASP A 166 -4.90 9.37 7.02
C ASP A 166 -5.30 10.07 5.69
N GLU A 167 -4.52 11.08 5.24
CA GLU A 167 -4.69 11.69 3.91
C GLU A 167 -4.51 10.66 2.78
N ALA A 168 -3.46 9.82 2.85
CA ALA A 168 -3.18 8.79 1.86
C ALA A 168 -4.20 7.64 1.84
N ILE A 169 -4.67 7.20 3.01
CA ILE A 169 -5.78 6.24 3.14
C ILE A 169 -7.04 6.80 2.48
N THR A 170 -7.32 8.10 2.69
CA THR A 170 -8.47 8.79 2.07
C THR A 170 -8.33 8.85 0.54
N PHE A 171 -7.15 9.18 0.02
CA PHE A 171 -6.86 9.19 -1.42
C PHE A 171 -7.04 7.80 -2.07
N LEU A 172 -6.46 6.74 -1.50
CA LEU A 172 -6.55 5.39 -2.06
C LEU A 172 -8.00 4.86 -2.06
N ALA A 173 -8.72 5.00 -0.94
CA ALA A 173 -10.12 4.57 -0.85
C ALA A 173 -11.05 5.32 -1.85
N SER A 174 -10.74 6.58 -2.13
CA SER A 174 -11.43 7.38 -3.16
C SER A 174 -11.16 6.85 -4.57
N ASN A 175 -9.89 6.61 -4.94
CA ASN A 175 -9.51 6.11 -6.26
C ASN A 175 -10.07 4.72 -6.57
N GLN A 176 -9.97 3.77 -5.62
CA GLN A 176 -10.50 2.41 -5.80
C GLN A 176 -12.01 2.41 -6.10
N SER A 177 -12.74 3.38 -5.55
CA SER A 177 -14.19 3.55 -5.76
C SER A 177 -14.53 4.03 -7.18
N GLN A 178 -13.56 4.60 -7.92
CA GLN A 178 -13.72 5.04 -9.31
C GLN A 178 -13.46 3.89 -10.31
N ASN A 179 -12.59 2.93 -9.99
CA ASN A 179 -12.11 1.93 -10.96
C ASN A 179 -13.10 0.75 -11.20
N LYS A 180 -14.00 0.47 -10.24
CA LYS A 180 -14.94 -0.69 -10.29
C LYS A 180 -16.18 -0.47 -11.18
N GLY A 181 -16.05 0.27 -12.28
CA GLY A 181 -17.19 0.85 -13.01
C GLY A 181 -17.37 0.43 -14.47
N SER A 182 -16.67 -0.59 -14.97
CA SER A 182 -16.63 -0.90 -16.42
C SER A 182 -16.61 -2.39 -16.80
N GLU A 183 -17.31 -3.23 -16.04
CA GLU A 183 -17.70 -4.58 -16.47
C GLU A 183 -19.22 -4.75 -16.22
N GLU A 184 -19.89 -5.54 -17.07
CA GLU A 184 -21.35 -5.48 -17.33
C GLU A 184 -21.74 -4.16 -18.06
N GLU A 185 -22.44 -4.14 -19.20
CA GLU A 185 -23.20 -5.19 -19.91
C GLU A 185 -22.81 -5.30 -21.41
N ASP A 186 -22.42 -6.50 -21.87
CA ASP A 186 -22.56 -6.93 -23.28
C ASP A 186 -23.55 -8.12 -23.35
N SER A 187 -24.70 -7.94 -22.68
CA SER A 187 -25.77 -8.94 -22.63
C SER A 187 -26.68 -8.81 -23.86
N MET A 188 -26.10 -9.16 -25.01
CA MET A 188 -26.71 -9.26 -26.34
C MET A 188 -28.20 -9.66 -26.30
N PRO A 189 -29.14 -8.74 -26.60
CA PRO A 189 -30.57 -9.04 -26.51
C PRO A 189 -31.02 -9.98 -27.64
N GLU A 190 -31.70 -11.07 -27.27
CA GLU A 190 -32.28 -12.00 -28.26
C GLU A 190 -33.37 -11.31 -29.09
N VAL A 191 -33.23 -11.38 -30.41
CA VAL A 191 -34.16 -10.78 -31.38
C VAL A 191 -35.33 -11.74 -31.68
N ASP A 192 -36.30 -11.84 -30.76
CA ASP A 192 -37.57 -12.47 -31.13
C ASP A 192 -38.32 -11.58 -32.14
N VAL A 193 -38.49 -12.11 -33.35
CA VAL A 193 -39.25 -11.48 -34.42
C VAL A 193 -40.60 -12.20 -34.54
N THR A 194 -41.51 -11.89 -33.64
CA THR A 194 -42.94 -12.19 -33.79
C THR A 194 -43.75 -10.90 -33.83
N GLY A 195 -44.66 -10.81 -34.80
CA GLY A 195 -45.56 -9.66 -34.96
C GLY A 195 -46.93 -10.12 -35.41
N ASP A 196 -47.96 -9.40 -34.96
CA ASP A 196 -49.33 -9.57 -35.42
C ASP A 196 -50.07 -8.22 -35.45
N LEU A 197 -51.26 -8.19 -36.04
CA LEU A 197 -52.00 -7.00 -36.45
C LEU A 197 -53.32 -6.80 -35.68
N GLY A 198 -53.64 -5.55 -35.34
CA GLY A 198 -54.93 -5.13 -34.76
C GLY A 198 -54.78 -4.58 -33.33
N GLU A 199 -55.65 -3.68 -32.84
CA GLU A 199 -56.98 -3.29 -33.33
C GLU A 199 -57.21 -1.76 -33.22
N LYS A 200 -58.36 -1.25 -33.69
CA LYS A 200 -58.66 0.18 -33.83
C LYS A 200 -60.09 0.53 -33.37
N VAL A 201 -60.21 1.20 -32.21
CA VAL A 201 -61.43 1.84 -31.69
C VAL A 201 -60.96 3.12 -30.95
N GLN A 202 -61.26 4.39 -31.29
CA GLN A 202 -62.47 5.15 -31.70
C GLN A 202 -63.40 5.59 -30.56
N HIS A 203 -63.65 6.92 -30.49
CA HIS A 203 -64.65 7.63 -29.66
C HIS A 203 -64.41 7.55 -28.12
N SER A 204 -64.91 8.45 -27.28
CA SER A 204 -65.80 9.63 -27.48
C SER A 204 -65.49 10.70 -26.40
N ASP A 205 -65.31 11.98 -26.74
CA ASP A 205 -66.29 13.11 -26.66
C ASP A 205 -65.98 14.01 -25.41
N GLU A 206 -65.93 15.33 -25.58
CA GLU A 206 -66.83 16.39 -25.01
C GLU A 206 -66.94 16.45 -23.47
N ASP A 207 -66.81 17.57 -22.73
CA ASP A 207 -66.17 18.92 -22.84
C ASP A 207 -66.11 19.48 -21.35
N ASP A 208 -65.94 20.74 -20.92
CA ASP A 208 -65.94 22.11 -21.49
C ASP A 208 -65.26 23.13 -20.51
N ASP A 209 -65.08 24.37 -20.97
CA ASP A 209 -65.08 25.69 -20.26
C ASP A 209 -63.90 26.25 -19.40
N GLU A 210 -63.90 27.59 -19.33
CA GLU A 210 -63.16 28.62 -18.53
C GLU A 210 -61.61 28.49 -18.34
N ARG A 211 -60.73 29.46 -18.68
CA ARG A 211 -60.73 30.95 -18.51
C ARG A 211 -60.62 31.33 -17.00
N VAL A 212 -59.81 32.28 -16.53
CA VAL A 212 -59.26 33.53 -17.07
C VAL A 212 -57.78 33.75 -16.63
N GLU A 213 -57.19 34.82 -17.16
CA GLU A 213 -55.96 35.51 -16.74
C GLU A 213 -55.93 35.86 -15.23
N GLU A 214 -54.74 35.96 -14.63
CA GLU A 214 -54.22 37.30 -14.29
C GLU A 214 -52.69 37.35 -14.10
N GLU A 215 -52.12 38.50 -14.49
CA GLU A 215 -50.72 38.91 -14.27
C GLU A 215 -50.54 39.40 -12.82
N LEU A 216 -49.42 39.08 -12.16
CA LEU A 216 -48.87 40.00 -11.15
C LEU A 216 -47.34 39.90 -10.98
N VAL A 217 -46.64 40.89 -11.52
CA VAL A 217 -45.21 41.17 -11.27
C VAL A 217 -45.06 42.10 -10.06
N LYS A 218 -43.85 42.15 -9.46
CA LYS A 218 -43.29 43.11 -8.47
C LYS A 218 -43.24 42.56 -7.03
N VAL A 219 -42.24 42.90 -6.20
CA VAL A 219 -41.06 43.78 -6.41
C VAL A 219 -39.79 42.97 -6.25
#